data_AF-A0A2V7KB17-F1
#
_entry.id   AF-A0A2V7KB17-F1
#
_cell.length_a   1.000
_cell.length_b   1.000
_cell.length_c   1.000
_cell.angle_alpha   90.00
_cell.angle_beta   90.00
_cell.angle_gamma   90.00
#
_symmetry.space_group_name_H-M   'P 1'
#
loop_
_entity.id
_entity.type
_entity.pdbx_description
1 polymer ?
#
loop_
_entity_poly.entity_id
_entity_poly.type
_entity_poly.pdbx_seq_one_letter_code
_entity_poly.pdbx_strand_id
1 'polypeptide(L)'
;MRRASRVVALALLTACGSTADLVIQGGPVWTGLSTGRGRAGAVAIADGKILAVGDSAEIARYIGSGTQVVHAEGGLIMPGFADGHTHFIRGGF
;
A
#
# COMPACT_ATOMS: atom_id res chain seq x y z
N MET A 1 4.26 30.22 -51.06
CA MET A 1 5.05 29.58 -49.99
C MET A 1 4.29 29.70 -48.68
N ARG A 2 3.56 28.66 -48.24
CA ARG A 2 2.78 28.67 -46.99
C ARG A 2 3.46 27.72 -46.00
N ARG A 3 4.13 28.27 -44.97
CA ARG A 3 4.71 27.47 -43.89
C ARG A 3 3.57 27.06 -42.95
N ALA A 4 3.23 25.78 -42.94
CA ALA A 4 2.31 25.21 -41.96
C ALA A 4 3.07 25.03 -40.63
N SER A 5 2.75 25.88 -39.64
CA SER A 5 3.17 25.66 -38.26
C SER A 5 2.49 24.42 -37.71
N ARG A 6 3.25 23.34 -37.51
CA ARG A 6 2.81 22.17 -36.77
C ARG A 6 2.95 22.48 -35.28
N VAL A 7 1.83 22.83 -34.64
CA VAL A 7 1.73 22.85 -33.18
C VAL A 7 1.72 21.40 -32.72
N VAL A 8 2.80 20.97 -32.05
CA VAL A 8 2.84 19.67 -31.37
C VAL A 8 2.12 19.84 -30.05
N ALA A 9 0.89 19.34 -29.97
CA ALA A 9 0.17 19.22 -28.70
C ALA A 9 0.77 18.03 -27.92
N LEU A 10 1.57 18.33 -26.90
CA LEU A 10 2.07 17.33 -25.97
C LEU A 10 0.93 16.96 -25.01
N ALA A 11 0.23 15.87 -25.29
CA ALA A 11 -0.77 15.32 -24.39
C ALA A 11 -0.07 14.74 -23.16
N LEU A 12 -0.17 15.44 -22.03
CA LEU A 12 0.17 14.92 -20.71
C LEU A 12 -0.84 13.84 -20.34
N LEU A 13 -0.54 12.60 -20.73
CA LEU A 13 -1.18 11.41 -20.18
C LEU A 13 -0.73 11.28 -18.73
N THR A 14 -1.41 11.95 -17.82
CA THR A 14 -1.34 11.62 -16.39
C THR A 14 -1.81 10.17 -16.24
N ALA A 15 -0.86 9.25 -16.11
CA ALA A 15 -1.16 7.89 -15.73
C ALA A 15 -1.83 7.93 -14.36
N CYS A 16 -3.14 7.74 -14.33
CA CYS A 16 -3.91 7.59 -13.10
C CYS A 16 -3.57 6.23 -12.50
N GLY A 17 -2.41 6.14 -11.85
CA GLY A 17 -2.14 5.06 -10.90
C GLY A 17 -2.98 5.31 -9.66
N SER A 18 -3.70 4.31 -9.18
CA SER A 18 -4.44 4.40 -7.92
C SER A 18 -3.47 4.72 -6.78
N THR A 19 -3.56 5.92 -6.22
CA THR A 19 -2.81 6.31 -5.02
C THR A 19 -3.37 5.60 -3.80
N ALA A 20 -2.53 5.33 -2.80
CA ALA A 20 -2.96 4.78 -1.53
C ALA A 20 -3.53 5.89 -0.61
N ASP A 21 -4.51 5.53 0.20
CA ASP A 21 -4.95 6.35 1.34
C ASP A 21 -3.95 6.23 2.51
N LEU A 22 -3.39 5.03 2.68
CA LEU A 22 -2.45 4.69 3.75
C LEU A 22 -1.30 3.81 3.22
N VAL A 23 -0.08 4.14 3.62
CA VAL A 23 1.10 3.28 3.49
C VAL A 23 1.69 3.01 4.87
N ILE A 24 1.89 1.73 5.21
CA ILE A 24 2.58 1.30 6.44
C ILE A 24 3.96 0.75 6.02
N GLN A 25 5.04 1.28 6.60
CA GLN A 25 6.41 0.91 6.25
C GLN A 25 7.37 1.01 7.44
N GLY A 26 8.67 0.75 7.23
CA GLY A 26 9.69 0.93 8.26
C GLY A 26 9.83 -0.23 9.24
N GLY A 27 9.38 -1.43 8.86
CA GLY A 27 9.54 -2.66 9.63
C GLY A 27 9.42 -3.89 8.73
N PRO A 28 9.68 -5.10 9.26
CA PRO A 28 9.43 -6.32 8.51
C PRO A 28 7.93 -6.51 8.27
N VAL A 29 7.55 -6.91 7.06
CA VAL A 29 6.19 -7.28 6.67
C VAL A 29 6.10 -8.81 6.57
N TRP A 30 5.24 -9.41 7.37
CA TRP A 30 4.89 -10.84 7.28
C TRP A 30 3.45 -10.99 6.81
N THR A 31 3.21 -11.72 5.73
CA THR A 31 1.88 -11.82 5.09
C THR A 31 1.03 -13.00 5.58
N GLY A 32 1.55 -13.83 6.48
CA GLY A 32 0.86 -15.05 6.93
C GLY A 32 0.93 -16.23 5.96
N LEU A 33 1.61 -16.10 4.81
CA LEU A 33 1.80 -17.20 3.85
C LEU A 33 2.83 -18.21 4.36
N SER A 34 2.58 -19.50 4.12
CA SER A 34 3.38 -20.63 4.63
C SER A 34 4.83 -20.64 4.15
N THR A 35 5.14 -19.95 3.06
CA THR A 35 6.47 -19.90 2.44
C THR A 35 7.21 -18.57 2.67
N GLY A 36 6.64 -17.64 3.44
CA GLY A 36 7.19 -16.29 3.62
C GLY A 36 7.61 -15.98 5.06
N ARG A 37 8.89 -15.62 5.26
CA ARG A 37 9.33 -14.94 6.49
C ARG A 37 9.02 -13.44 6.39
N GLY A 38 8.94 -12.76 7.53
CA GLY A 38 8.88 -11.30 7.56
C GLY A 38 10.09 -10.69 6.83
N ARG A 39 9.85 -9.80 5.86
CA ARG A 39 10.90 -9.13 5.08
C ARG A 39 10.74 -7.63 5.15
N ALA A 40 11.82 -6.86 5.04
CA ALA A 40 11.72 -5.41 4.92
C ALA A 40 10.79 -5.06 3.76
N GLY A 41 9.81 -4.18 3.99
CA GLY A 41 8.83 -3.87 2.98
C GLY A 41 7.80 -2.85 3.45
N ALA A 42 6.71 -2.75 2.70
CA ALA A 42 5.60 -1.87 3.00
C ALA A 42 4.27 -2.44 2.49
N VAL A 43 3.17 -1.88 2.98
CA VAL A 43 1.79 -2.21 2.59
C VAL A 43 1.09 -0.93 2.15
N ALA A 44 0.54 -0.91 0.94
CA ALA A 44 -0.32 0.16 0.42
C ALA A 44 -1.78 -0.23 0.53
N ILE A 45 -2.61 0.69 1.01
CA ILE A 45 -4.03 0.48 1.29
C ILE A 45 -4.83 1.61 0.65
N ALA A 46 -5.93 1.28 -0.04
CA ALA A 46 -6.94 2.24 -0.47
C ALA A 46 -8.34 1.65 -0.31
N ASP A 47 -9.32 2.48 0.06
CA ASP A 47 -10.72 2.09 0.29
C ASP A 47 -10.85 0.87 1.23
N GLY A 48 -10.01 0.82 2.27
CA GLY A 48 -9.99 -0.28 3.25
C GLY A 48 -9.47 -1.62 2.69
N LYS A 49 -8.87 -1.63 1.50
CA LYS A 49 -8.32 -2.82 0.84
C LYS A 49 -6.83 -2.68 0.58
N ILE A 50 -6.11 -3.81 0.61
CA ILE A 50 -4.70 -3.86 0.24
C ILE A 50 -4.59 -3.66 -1.28
N LEU A 51 -3.92 -2.59 -1.70
CA LEU A 51 -3.55 -2.35 -3.09
C LEU A 51 -2.30 -3.14 -3.48
N ALA A 52 -1.30 -3.15 -2.60
CA ALA A 52 -0.03 -3.82 -2.85
C ALA A 52 0.73 -4.11 -1.55
N VAL A 53 1.54 -5.17 -1.58
CA VAL A 53 2.53 -5.53 -0.55
C VAL A 53 3.84 -5.85 -1.26
N GLY A 54 4.94 -5.22 -0.85
CA GLY A 54 6.20 -5.35 -1.57
C GLY A 54 7.34 -4.61 -0.89
N ASP A 55 8.43 -4.43 -1.61
CA ASP A 55 9.57 -3.66 -1.13
C ASP A 55 9.17 -2.19 -0.97
N SER A 56 9.73 -1.47 0.01
CA SER A 56 9.35 -0.07 0.27
C SER A 56 9.55 0.82 -0.97
N ALA A 57 10.55 0.53 -1.80
CA ALA A 57 10.79 1.25 -3.05
C ALA A 57 9.70 1.00 -4.10
N GLU A 58 9.17 -0.22 -4.20
CA GLU A 58 8.06 -0.54 -5.10
C GLU A 58 6.77 0.12 -4.61
N ILE A 59 6.54 0.12 -3.29
CA ILE A 59 5.36 0.69 -2.66
C ILE A 59 5.36 2.22 -2.70
N ALA A 60 6.53 2.86 -2.74
CA ALA A 60 6.66 4.32 -2.82
C ALA A 60 5.90 4.93 -4.00
N ARG A 61 5.68 4.18 -5.09
CA ARG A 61 4.91 4.64 -6.25
C ARG A 61 3.42 4.91 -5.97
N TYR A 62 2.89 4.35 -4.88
CA TYR A 62 1.49 4.53 -4.47
C TYR A 62 1.32 5.76 -3.57
N ILE A 63 2.41 6.42 -3.15
CA ILE A 63 2.37 7.61 -2.30
C ILE A 63 2.03 8.83 -3.16
N GLY A 64 0.85 9.39 -2.95
CA GLY A 64 0.39 10.66 -3.53
C GLY A 64 0.26 11.75 -2.48
N SER A 65 -0.23 12.93 -2.89
CA SER A 65 -0.39 14.10 -2.02
C SER A 65 -1.36 13.89 -0.84
N GLY A 66 -2.29 12.94 -0.94
CA GLY A 66 -3.25 12.59 0.11
C GLY A 66 -2.89 11.36 0.94
N THR A 67 -1.78 10.68 0.63
CA THR A 67 -1.43 9.42 1.29
C THR A 67 -0.90 9.67 2.70
N GLN A 68 -1.52 9.04 3.70
CA GLN A 68 -0.96 8.96 5.04
C GLN A 68 0.17 7.91 5.06
N VAL A 69 1.33 8.26 5.61
CA VAL A 69 2.45 7.33 5.77
C VAL A 69 2.68 7.06 7.25
N VAL A 70 2.61 5.79 7.64
CA VAL A 70 2.87 5.31 9.01
C VAL A 70 4.18 4.53 9.02
N HIS A 71 5.10 4.94 9.89
CA HIS A 71 6.35 4.22 10.13
C HIS A 71 6.22 3.31 11.35
N ALA A 72 6.54 2.04 11.18
CA ALA A 72 6.47 1.00 12.20
C ALA A 72 7.71 0.98 13.14
N GLU A 73 8.71 1.84 12.90
CA GLU A 73 9.90 1.99 13.74
C GLU A 73 10.63 0.67 14.07
N GLY A 74 10.72 -0.22 13.08
CA GLY A 74 11.31 -1.56 13.22
C GLY A 74 10.34 -2.64 13.71
N GLY A 75 9.12 -2.27 14.11
CA GLY A 75 8.05 -3.18 14.52
C GLY A 75 7.53 -4.06 13.36
N LEU A 76 7.02 -5.24 13.71
CA LEU A 76 6.47 -6.20 12.74
C LEU A 76 5.11 -5.73 12.21
N ILE A 77 5.02 -5.62 10.89
CA ILE A 77 3.77 -5.39 10.15
C ILE A 77 3.21 -6.75 9.76
N MET A 78 1.99 -7.06 10.17
CA MET A 78 1.36 -8.37 9.93
C MET A 78 -0.17 -8.28 9.83
N PRO A 79 -0.85 -9.32 9.31
CA PRO A 79 -2.29 -9.44 9.43
C PRO A 79 -2.74 -9.30 10.88
N GLY A 80 -3.87 -8.64 11.09
CA GLY A 80 -4.53 -8.63 12.38
C GLY A 80 -4.89 -10.05 12.81
N PHE A 81 -4.89 -10.30 14.12
CA PHE A 81 -5.33 -11.59 14.64
C PHE A 81 -6.82 -11.81 14.32
N ALA A 82 -7.13 -13.02 13.86
CA ALA A 82 -8.49 -13.49 13.71
C ALA A 82 -8.84 -14.38 14.89
N ASP A 83 -9.79 -13.95 15.72
CA ASP A 83 -10.36 -14.79 16.77
C ASP A 83 -11.46 -15.66 16.16
N GLY A 84 -11.20 -16.97 16.09
CA GLY A 84 -12.13 -17.95 15.53
C GLY A 84 -13.23 -18.38 16.50
N HIS A 85 -13.12 -18.01 17.78
CA HIS A 85 -14.09 -18.42 18.78
C HIS A 85 -14.09 -17.49 19.98
N THR A 86 -15.09 -16.60 20.03
CA THR A 86 -15.29 -15.69 21.15
C THR A 86 -16.74 -15.74 21.62
N HIS A 87 -16.94 -15.63 22.94
CA HIS A 87 -18.24 -15.42 23.55
C HIS A 87 -18.33 -13.99 24.10
N PHE A 88 -19.00 -13.10 23.36
CA PHE A 88 -19.01 -11.66 23.64
C PHE A 88 -19.69 -11.24 24.95
N ILE A 89 -20.69 -12.00 25.44
CA ILE A 89 -21.51 -11.61 26.62
C ILE A 89 -21.18 -12.44 27.86
N ARG A 90 -20.70 -13.68 27.68
CA ARG A 90 -20.28 -14.56 28.76
C ARG A 90 -18.92 -15.08 28.37
N GLY A 91 -17.85 -14.46 28.88
CA GLY A 91 -16.49 -14.79 28.50
C GLY A 91 -16.17 -16.27 28.73
N GLY A 92 -16.35 -17.08 27.68
CA GLY A 92 -15.87 -18.46 27.53
C GLY A 92 -16.50 -19.52 28.43
N PHE A 93 -16.74 -20.70 27.88
CA PHE A 93 -16.33 -21.95 28.53
C PHE A 93 -15.26 -22.59 27.66
#